data_AF-A0A1C3E484-F1
#
_entry.id   AF-A0A1C3E484-F1
#
_cell.length_a   1.000
_cell.length_b   1.000
_cell.length_c   1.000
_cell.angle_alpha   90.00
_cell.angle_beta   90.00
_cell.angle_gamma   90.00
#
_symmetry.space_group_name_H-M   'P 1'
#
loop_
_entity.id
_entity.type
_entity.pdbx_description
1 polymer ?
#
loop_
_entity_poly.entity_id
_entity_poly.type
_entity_poly.pdbx_seq_one_letter_code
_entity_poly.pdbx_strand_id
1 'polypeptide(L)'
;MFDQSDEALWAHYEKYSDPPKTEDFQIYDDFSARLVKLAEDSLEISIKAPERSNQLTSWAAIFLARAAFLKSKGACPGDATYIYQRSLDIVDCHEVRENYIELLCRMGSFTLAVIECNKCDMSLATGQLYSTARSILNMICDHPTLAWGVSDATLRACVVACSKEKEILKNPA
;
A
#
# COMPACT_ATOMS: atom_id res chain seq x y z
N MET A 1 28.36 11.12 8.40
CA MET A 1 27.57 12.10 7.62
C MET A 1 27.25 11.41 6.31
N PHE A 2 25.98 11.13 6.02
CA PHE A 2 25.61 10.54 4.73
C PHE A 2 25.85 11.59 3.64
N ASP A 3 26.44 11.18 2.52
CA ASP A 3 26.51 12.03 1.33
C ASP A 3 25.06 12.31 0.88
N GLN A 4 24.65 13.57 0.86
CA GLN A 4 23.26 14.00 0.59
C GLN A 4 23.02 14.21 -0.91
N SER A 5 23.82 13.58 -1.77
CA SER A 5 23.60 13.58 -3.21
C SER A 5 22.43 12.65 -3.58
N ASP A 6 21.72 12.98 -4.66
CA ASP A 6 20.58 12.19 -5.15
C ASP A 6 20.99 10.75 -5.49
N GLU A 7 22.20 10.60 -6.04
CA GLU A 7 22.79 9.30 -6.38
C GLU A 7 23.05 8.45 -5.13
N ALA A 8 23.50 9.05 -4.03
CA ALA A 8 23.71 8.32 -2.78
C ALA A 8 22.38 7.85 -2.17
N LEU A 9 21.34 8.70 -2.15
CA LEU A 9 20.02 8.34 -1.66
C LEU A 9 19.41 7.19 -2.46
N TRP A 10 19.48 7.26 -3.79
CA TRP A 10 18.92 6.22 -4.65
C TRP A 10 19.73 4.91 -4.57
N ALA A 11 21.06 4.98 -4.56
CA ALA A 11 21.91 3.79 -4.37
C ALA A 11 21.67 3.13 -3.01
N HIS A 12 21.41 3.91 -1.96
CA HIS A 12 20.95 3.37 -0.69
C HIS A 12 19.61 2.67 -0.83
N TYR A 13 18.62 3.29 -1.48
CA TYR A 13 17.34 2.63 -1.74
C TYR A 13 17.49 1.32 -2.50
N GLU A 14 18.23 1.30 -3.63
CA GLU A 14 18.41 0.09 -4.44
C GLU A 14 19.03 -1.07 -3.67
N LYS A 15 19.96 -0.77 -2.76
CA LYS A 15 20.55 -1.77 -1.86
C LYS A 15 19.54 -2.38 -0.89
N TYR A 16 18.47 -1.67 -0.56
CA TYR A 16 17.51 -2.03 0.48
C TYR A 16 16.08 -2.22 -0.04
N SER A 17 15.85 -2.10 -1.34
CA SER A 17 14.53 -2.22 -1.97
C SER A 17 14.12 -3.68 -2.13
N ASP A 18 15.07 -4.58 -2.35
CA ASP A 18 14.82 -6.02 -2.40
C ASP A 18 14.45 -6.55 -1.01
N PRO A 19 13.31 -7.27 -0.88
CA PRO A 19 12.92 -7.81 0.40
C PRO A 19 13.93 -8.92 0.75
N PRO A 20 14.46 -8.95 1.98
CA PRO A 20 15.36 -10.01 2.38
C PRO A 20 14.66 -11.36 2.22
N LYS A 21 15.34 -12.34 1.62
CA LYS A 21 14.84 -13.72 1.44
C LYS A 21 15.01 -14.48 2.75
N THR A 22 14.25 -14.08 3.76
CA THR A 22 14.31 -14.63 5.12
C THR A 22 12.92 -14.65 5.72
N GLU A 23 12.66 -15.61 6.60
CA GLU A 23 11.44 -15.67 7.42
C GLU A 23 11.61 -14.90 8.75
N ASP A 24 12.79 -14.29 8.97
CA ASP A 24 13.06 -13.48 10.15
C ASP A 24 12.39 -12.10 10.05
N PHE A 25 11.29 -11.94 10.80
CA PHE A 25 10.53 -10.70 10.86
C PHE A 25 11.31 -9.51 11.42
N GLN A 26 12.36 -9.74 12.24
CA GLN A 26 13.20 -8.65 12.74
C GLN A 26 13.97 -7.97 11.61
N ILE A 27 14.37 -8.74 10.60
CA ILE A 27 15.07 -8.19 9.44
C ILE A 27 14.13 -7.29 8.63
N TYR A 28 12.86 -7.67 8.46
CA TYR A 28 11.88 -6.80 7.80
C TYR A 28 11.63 -5.49 8.56
N ASP A 29 11.62 -5.55 9.89
CA ASP A 29 11.45 -4.37 10.74
C ASP A 29 12.64 -3.41 10.66
N ASP A 30 13.86 -3.94 10.72
CA ASP A 30 15.09 -3.14 10.60
C ASP A 30 15.21 -2.47 9.22
N PHE A 31 14.84 -3.19 8.16
CA PHE A 31 14.84 -2.64 6.80
C PHE A 31 13.76 -1.58 6.62
N SER A 32 12.55 -1.82 7.15
CA SER A 32 11.48 -0.84 7.13
C SER A 32 11.88 0.45 7.84
N ALA A 33 12.50 0.37 9.02
CA ALA A 33 12.97 1.54 9.77
C ALA A 33 13.99 2.39 8.98
N ARG A 34 14.88 1.73 8.23
CA ARG A 34 15.84 2.44 7.36
C ARG A 34 15.17 3.15 6.20
N LEU A 35 14.17 2.54 5.58
CA LEU A 35 13.40 3.14 4.49
C LEU A 35 12.56 4.34 4.99
N VAL A 36 11.96 4.25 6.18
CA VAL A 36 11.27 5.39 6.81
C VAL A 36 12.24 6.55 7.02
N LYS A 37 13.45 6.27 7.52
CA LYS A 37 14.48 7.29 7.70
C LYS A 37 14.92 7.93 6.37
N LEU A 38 15.12 7.13 5.33
CA LEU A 38 15.45 7.66 3.99
C LEU A 38 14.34 8.58 3.46
N ALA A 39 13.07 8.27 3.76
CA ALA A 39 11.95 9.13 3.37
C ALA A 39 12.00 10.48 4.11
N GLU A 40 12.28 10.46 5.42
CA GLU A 40 12.42 11.66 6.25
C GLU A 40 13.60 12.52 5.80
N ASP A 41 14.76 11.91 5.53
CA ASP A 41 15.93 12.59 4.99
C ASP A 41 15.62 13.22 3.62
N SER A 42 14.88 12.51 2.75
CA SER A 42 14.48 13.02 1.43
C SER A 42 13.55 14.23 1.54
N LEU A 43 12.59 14.23 2.47
CA LEU A 43 11.70 15.37 2.73
C LEU A 43 12.47 16.55 3.34
N GLU A 44 13.44 16.31 4.22
CA GLU A 44 14.26 17.38 4.77
C GLU A 44 15.11 18.07 3.68
N ILE A 45 15.68 17.28 2.76
CA ILE A 45 16.46 17.80 1.64
C ILE A 45 15.53 18.54 0.66
N SER A 46 14.31 18.05 0.40
CA SER A 46 13.36 18.68 -0.52
C SER A 46 12.98 20.10 -0.11
N ILE A 47 12.98 20.40 1.20
CA ILE A 47 12.76 21.75 1.75
C ILE A 47 13.97 22.66 1.47
N LYS A 48 15.19 22.11 1.51
CA LYS A 48 16.45 22.84 1.33
C LYS A 48 16.87 23.00 -0.14
N ALA A 49 16.37 22.12 -1.02
CA ALA A 49 16.66 22.07 -2.45
C ALA A 49 15.35 22.14 -3.27
N PRO A 50 14.68 23.32 -3.34
CA PRO A 50 13.37 23.47 -3.97
C PRO A 50 13.32 23.03 -5.43
N GLU A 51 14.44 23.17 -6.15
CA GLU A 51 14.58 22.80 -7.56
C GLU A 51 14.43 21.29 -7.83
N ARG A 52 14.63 20.47 -6.78
CA ARG A 52 14.45 19.01 -6.83
C ARG A 52 13.32 18.52 -5.92
N SER A 53 12.51 19.44 -5.38
CA SER A 53 11.53 19.12 -4.34
C SER A 53 10.52 18.04 -4.78
N ASN A 54 10.02 18.13 -6.01
CA ASN A 54 9.07 17.15 -6.55
C ASN A 54 9.67 15.73 -6.65
N GLN A 55 10.93 15.61 -7.08
CA GLN A 55 11.62 14.33 -7.20
C GLN A 55 11.82 13.70 -5.82
N LEU A 56 12.38 14.46 -4.87
CA LEU A 56 12.68 13.98 -3.52
C LEU A 56 11.40 13.64 -2.73
N THR A 57 10.34 14.41 -2.93
CA THR A 57 9.02 14.14 -2.34
C THR A 57 8.40 12.86 -2.92
N SER A 58 8.57 12.61 -4.23
CA SER A 58 8.15 11.35 -4.86
C SER A 58 8.95 10.15 -4.33
N TRP A 59 10.27 10.31 -4.13
CA TRP A 59 11.11 9.27 -3.52
C TRP A 59 10.69 8.96 -2.09
N ALA A 60 10.39 9.97 -1.28
CA ALA A 60 9.88 9.78 0.07
C ALA A 60 8.60 8.93 0.08
N ALA A 61 7.66 9.19 -0.83
CA ALA A 61 6.45 8.39 -0.97
C ALA A 61 6.76 6.92 -1.31
N ILE A 62 7.68 6.66 -2.25
CA ILE A 62 8.11 5.31 -2.64
C ILE A 62 8.76 4.57 -1.47
N PHE A 63 9.66 5.23 -0.74
CA PHE A 63 10.36 4.64 0.39
C PHE A 63 9.38 4.26 1.51
N LEU A 64 8.41 5.14 1.80
CA LEU A 64 7.34 4.86 2.77
C LEU A 64 6.44 3.70 2.32
N ALA A 65 5.99 3.68 1.06
CA ALA A 65 5.17 2.58 0.55
C ALA A 65 5.90 1.23 0.68
N ARG A 66 7.20 1.21 0.38
CA ARG A 66 8.02 0.01 0.53
C ARG A 66 8.21 -0.40 1.99
N ALA A 67 8.48 0.56 2.87
CA ALA A 67 8.61 0.34 4.30
C ALA A 67 7.31 -0.25 4.89
N ALA A 68 6.15 0.29 4.49
CA ALA A 68 4.83 -0.20 4.88
C ALA A 68 4.59 -1.63 4.39
N PHE A 69 4.97 -1.94 3.14
CA PHE A 69 4.88 -3.30 2.62
C PHE A 69 5.69 -4.30 3.45
N LEU A 70 6.95 -3.99 3.76
CA LEU A 70 7.79 -4.89 4.58
C LEU A 70 7.19 -5.07 5.99
N LYS A 71 6.75 -3.98 6.63
CA LYS A 71 6.08 -4.03 7.94
C LYS A 71 4.76 -4.82 7.90
N SER A 72 4.02 -4.76 6.80
CA SER A 72 2.76 -5.51 6.62
C SER A 72 2.96 -7.03 6.56
N LYS A 73 4.19 -7.49 6.29
CA LYS A 73 4.57 -8.91 6.35
C LYS A 73 5.05 -9.32 7.75
N GLY A 74 5.39 -8.36 8.60
CA GLY A 74 5.89 -8.57 9.95
C GLY A 74 4.79 -8.64 11.02
N ALA A 75 5.21 -8.57 12.29
CA ALA A 75 4.34 -8.76 13.45
C ALA A 75 3.46 -7.55 13.81
N CYS A 76 3.74 -6.36 13.25
CA CYS A 76 3.11 -5.10 13.63
C CYS A 76 2.31 -4.48 12.46
N PRO A 77 1.15 -5.03 12.08
CA PRO A 77 0.37 -4.52 10.95
C PRO A 77 -0.19 -3.10 11.17
N GLY A 78 -0.36 -2.66 12.43
CA GLY A 78 -0.78 -1.29 12.75
C GLY A 78 0.28 -0.21 12.45
N ASP A 79 1.56 -0.54 12.49
CA ASP A 79 2.61 0.40 12.07
C ASP A 79 2.58 0.55 10.53
N ALA A 80 2.33 -0.55 9.82
CA ALA A 80 2.24 -0.54 8.37
C ALA A 80 1.07 0.33 7.86
N THR A 81 -0.08 0.34 8.53
CA THR A 81 -1.20 1.20 8.14
C THR A 81 -0.85 2.68 8.22
N TYR A 82 -0.21 3.11 9.31
CA TYR A 82 0.24 4.49 9.49
C TYR A 82 1.25 4.91 8.40
N ILE A 83 2.20 4.03 8.07
CA ILE A 83 3.22 4.32 7.06
C ILE A 83 2.59 4.38 5.65
N TYR A 84 1.63 3.51 5.33
CA TYR A 84 0.88 3.59 4.07
C TYR A 84 0.13 4.91 3.93
N GLN A 85 -0.55 5.37 5.00
CA GLN A 85 -1.24 6.67 4.99
C GLN A 85 -0.27 7.80 4.71
N ARG A 86 0.87 7.86 5.40
CA ARG A 86 1.91 8.88 5.15
C ARG A 86 2.41 8.87 3.71
N SER A 87 2.56 7.70 3.08
CA SER A 87 2.94 7.61 1.67
C SER A 87 1.87 8.22 0.75
N LEU A 88 0.60 7.86 0.97
CA LEU A 88 -0.55 8.31 0.18
C LEU A 88 -0.86 9.80 0.35
N ASP A 89 -0.56 10.38 1.52
CA ASP A 89 -0.68 11.82 1.77
C ASP A 89 0.33 12.65 0.95
N ILE A 90 1.45 12.04 0.55
CA ILE A 90 2.48 12.68 -0.26
C ILE A 90 2.17 12.50 -1.76
N VAL A 91 1.95 11.26 -2.19
CA VAL A 91 1.58 10.92 -3.56
C VAL A 91 0.41 9.96 -3.52
N ASP A 92 -0.74 10.38 -4.06
CA ASP A 92 -1.90 9.50 -4.22
C ASP A 92 -1.61 8.47 -5.32
N CYS A 93 -1.08 7.32 -4.90
CA CYS A 93 -0.75 6.20 -5.77
C CYS A 93 -1.75 5.07 -5.61
N HIS A 94 -2.37 4.69 -6.73
CA HIS A 94 -3.35 3.62 -6.77
C HIS A 94 -2.82 2.29 -6.23
N GLU A 95 -1.67 1.82 -6.72
CA GLU A 95 -1.07 0.54 -6.29
C GLU A 95 -0.76 0.51 -4.79
N VAL A 96 -0.35 1.65 -4.22
CA VAL A 96 -0.09 1.76 -2.78
C VAL A 96 -1.40 1.70 -1.99
N ARG A 97 -2.46 2.36 -2.48
CA ARG A 97 -3.79 2.33 -1.87
C ARG A 97 -4.39 0.94 -1.90
N GLU A 98 -4.18 0.17 -2.96
CA GLU A 98 -4.59 -1.25 -3.03
C GLU A 98 -3.94 -2.11 -1.96
N ASN A 99 -2.61 -2.03 -1.83
CA ASN A 99 -1.88 -2.75 -0.80
C ASN A 99 -2.33 -2.34 0.62
N TYR A 100 -2.66 -1.05 0.79
CA TYR A 100 -3.19 -0.53 2.05
C TYR A 100 -4.59 -1.08 2.36
N ILE A 101 -5.50 -1.09 1.39
CA ILE A 101 -6.84 -1.71 1.50
C ILE A 101 -6.70 -3.18 1.87
N GLU A 102 -5.84 -3.95 1.18
CA GLU A 102 -5.62 -5.36 1.50
C GLU A 102 -5.16 -5.58 2.94
N LEU A 103 -4.25 -4.72 3.43
CA LEU A 103 -3.81 -4.77 4.83
C LEU A 103 -4.98 -4.49 5.78
N LEU A 104 -5.78 -3.46 5.52
CA LEU A 104 -6.96 -3.13 6.33
C LEU A 104 -7.96 -4.29 6.36
N CYS A 105 -8.17 -4.98 5.24
CA CYS A 105 -8.98 -6.19 5.16
C CYS A 105 -8.43 -7.28 6.11
N ARG A 106 -7.13 -7.57 6.03
CA ARG A 106 -6.48 -8.61 6.87
C ARG A 106 -6.54 -8.28 8.36
N MET A 107 -6.53 -6.99 8.71
CA MET A 107 -6.65 -6.51 10.09
C MET A 107 -8.10 -6.47 10.62
N GLY A 108 -9.10 -6.75 9.79
CA GLY A 108 -10.51 -6.60 10.15
C GLY A 108 -10.98 -5.13 10.23
N SER A 109 -10.20 -4.19 9.69
CA SER A 109 -10.50 -2.75 9.71
C SER A 109 -11.40 -2.36 8.54
N PHE A 110 -12.57 -2.98 8.48
CA PHE A 110 -13.40 -2.98 7.27
C PHE A 110 -14.00 -1.62 6.93
N THR A 111 -14.39 -0.83 7.93
CA THR A 111 -14.90 0.53 7.68
C THR A 111 -13.85 1.41 7.01
N LEU A 112 -12.60 1.36 7.48
CA LEU A 112 -11.50 2.10 6.86
C LEU A 112 -11.20 1.56 5.47
N ALA A 113 -11.20 0.23 5.30
CA ALA A 113 -10.99 -0.38 4.00
C ALA A 113 -12.02 0.14 2.98
N VAL A 114 -13.30 0.17 3.32
CA VAL A 114 -14.38 0.71 2.46
C VAL A 114 -14.18 2.20 2.14
N ILE A 115 -13.80 3.03 3.13
CA ILE A 115 -13.52 4.45 2.91
C ILE A 115 -12.39 4.63 1.89
N GLU A 116 -11.29 3.88 2.05
CA GLU A 116 -10.15 3.95 1.13
C GLU A 116 -10.49 3.40 -0.26
N CYS A 117 -11.28 2.33 -0.35
CA CYS A 117 -11.77 1.79 -1.63
C CYS A 117 -12.54 2.81 -2.46
N ASN A 118 -13.33 3.67 -1.82
CA ASN A 118 -14.10 4.70 -2.53
C ASN A 118 -13.23 5.84 -3.08
N LYS A 119 -11.96 5.92 -2.64
CA LYS A 119 -10.97 6.84 -3.20
C LYS A 119 -10.18 6.22 -4.36
N CYS A 120 -10.37 4.93 -4.67
CA CYS A 120 -9.84 4.30 -5.86
C CYS A 120 -10.86 4.39 -7.01
N ASP A 121 -10.40 4.79 -8.20
CA ASP A 121 -11.23 4.62 -9.40
C ASP A 121 -11.22 3.16 -9.84
N MET A 122 -12.15 2.40 -9.28
CA MET A 122 -12.34 0.98 -9.58
C MET A 122 -12.99 0.76 -10.96
N SER A 123 -13.44 1.82 -11.66
CA SER A 123 -14.16 1.70 -12.94
C SER A 123 -13.28 1.18 -14.08
N LEU A 124 -11.96 1.29 -13.93
CA LEU A 124 -10.97 0.86 -14.91
C LEU A 124 -10.37 -0.52 -14.64
N ALA A 125 -10.99 -1.36 -13.80
CA ALA A 125 -10.50 -2.68 -13.35
C ALA A 125 -9.55 -3.39 -14.34
N THR A 126 -8.25 -3.07 -14.23
CA THR A 126 -7.13 -3.67 -14.96
C THR A 126 -6.61 -4.88 -14.17
N GLY A 127 -5.60 -5.60 -14.69
CA GLY A 127 -5.10 -6.85 -14.11
C GLY A 127 -4.80 -6.81 -12.60
N GLN A 128 -4.21 -5.72 -12.09
CA GLN A 128 -3.89 -5.55 -10.66
C GLN A 128 -5.14 -5.22 -9.82
N LEU A 129 -6.05 -4.41 -10.35
CA LEU A 129 -7.34 -4.06 -9.74
C LEU A 129 -8.23 -5.27 -9.41
N TYR A 130 -8.03 -6.40 -10.09
CA TYR A 130 -8.80 -7.61 -9.84
C TYR A 130 -8.47 -8.28 -8.49
N SER A 131 -7.23 -8.24 -7.98
CA SER A 131 -6.95 -8.81 -6.64
C SER A 131 -7.56 -7.97 -5.52
N THR A 132 -7.48 -6.64 -5.64
CA THR A 132 -8.09 -5.70 -4.70
C THR A 132 -9.61 -5.83 -4.71
N ALA A 133 -10.22 -5.81 -5.90
CA ALA A 133 -11.66 -5.99 -6.06
C ALA A 133 -12.16 -7.34 -5.51
N ARG A 134 -11.37 -8.42 -5.64
CA ARG A 134 -11.65 -9.72 -5.00
C ARG A 134 -11.58 -9.64 -3.47
N SER A 135 -10.57 -8.99 -2.93
CA SER A 135 -10.43 -8.81 -1.48
C SER A 135 -11.59 -8.01 -0.89
N ILE A 136 -12.07 -6.99 -1.61
CA ILE A 136 -13.26 -6.21 -1.24
C ILE A 136 -14.52 -7.07 -1.33
N LEU A 137 -14.67 -7.89 -2.39
CA LEU A 137 -15.83 -8.77 -2.49
C LEU A 137 -15.89 -9.78 -1.34
N ASN A 138 -14.77 -10.43 -1.03
CA ASN A 138 -14.69 -11.37 0.09
C ASN A 138 -15.09 -10.70 1.40
N MET A 139 -14.61 -9.46 1.62
CA MET A 139 -15.00 -8.66 2.78
C MET A 139 -16.51 -8.39 2.84
N ILE A 140 -17.13 -8.04 1.71
CA ILE A 140 -18.59 -7.83 1.63
C ILE A 140 -19.34 -9.14 1.87
N CYS A 141 -18.84 -10.27 1.35
CA CYS A 141 -19.45 -11.58 1.60
C CYS A 141 -19.41 -11.96 3.07
N ASP A 142 -18.27 -11.72 3.75
CA ASP A 142 -18.11 -11.97 5.18
C ASP A 142 -18.93 -10.99 6.04
N HIS A 143 -19.11 -9.76 5.56
CA HIS A 143 -19.83 -8.69 6.25
C HIS A 143 -20.76 -7.89 5.31
N PRO A 144 -21.97 -8.41 5.01
CA PRO A 144 -22.86 -7.83 4.00
C PRO A 144 -23.28 -6.37 4.25
N THR A 145 -23.28 -5.91 5.50
CA THR A 145 -23.61 -4.52 5.85
C THR A 145 -22.63 -3.49 5.28
N LEU A 146 -21.42 -3.91 4.91
CA LEU A 146 -20.42 -3.06 4.28
C LEU A 146 -20.79 -2.69 2.84
N ALA A 147 -21.63 -3.47 2.16
CA ALA A 147 -22.07 -3.20 0.79
C ALA A 147 -22.72 -1.81 0.66
N TRP A 148 -23.37 -1.32 1.71
CA TRP A 148 -24.02 0.00 1.73
C TRP A 148 -23.02 1.17 1.73
N GLY A 149 -21.78 0.92 2.17
CA GLY A 149 -20.72 1.92 2.20
C GLY A 149 -19.85 1.93 0.94
N VAL A 150 -20.01 0.95 0.05
CA VAL A 150 -19.17 0.79 -1.15
C VAL A 150 -19.89 1.40 -2.35
N SER A 151 -19.16 2.16 -3.18
CA SER A 151 -19.75 2.73 -4.39
C SER A 151 -20.25 1.64 -5.36
N ASP A 152 -21.33 1.95 -6.08
CA ASP A 152 -21.87 1.10 -7.16
C ASP A 152 -20.81 0.70 -8.20
N ALA A 153 -19.87 1.61 -8.50
CA ALA A 153 -18.78 1.35 -9.44
C ALA A 153 -17.81 0.30 -8.88
N THR A 154 -17.46 0.40 -7.61
CA THR A 154 -16.61 -0.58 -6.91
C THR A 154 -17.28 -1.95 -6.83
N LEU A 155 -18.58 -2.01 -6.52
CA LEU A 155 -19.34 -3.27 -6.54
C LEU A 155 -19.33 -3.92 -7.92
N ARG A 156 -19.53 -3.14 -8.98
CA ARG A 156 -19.46 -3.63 -10.37
C ARG A 156 -18.06 -4.17 -10.71
N ALA A 157 -17.00 -3.47 -10.30
CA ALA A 157 -15.62 -3.92 -10.49
C ALA A 157 -15.35 -5.25 -9.77
N CYS A 158 -15.85 -5.40 -8.54
CA CYS A 158 -15.78 -6.64 -7.74
C CYS A 158 -16.43 -7.82 -8.46
N VAL A 159 -17.64 -7.63 -8.98
CA VAL A 159 -18.37 -8.67 -9.73
C VAL A 159 -17.62 -9.04 -11.02
N VAL A 160 -17.13 -8.05 -11.77
CA VAL A 160 -16.35 -8.29 -13.00
C VAL A 160 -15.07 -9.07 -12.69
N ALA A 161 -14.34 -8.72 -11.63
CA ALA A 161 -13.14 -9.41 -11.19
C ALA A 161 -13.37 -10.91 -10.97
N CYS A 162 -14.47 -11.27 -10.32
CA CYS A 162 -14.81 -12.66 -10.02
C CYS A 162 -15.37 -13.42 -11.23
N SER A 163 -15.86 -12.74 -12.27
CA SER A 163 -16.36 -13.40 -13.49
C SER A 163 -15.27 -13.87 -14.45
N LYS A 164 -14.05 -13.30 -14.36
CA LYS A 164 -12.95 -13.61 -15.29
C LYS A 164 -12.16 -14.88 -14.91
N GLU A 165 -12.19 -15.28 -13.65
CA GLU A 165 -11.71 -16.59 -13.20
C GLU A 165 -12.93 -17.52 -13.06
N LYS A 166 -12.93 -18.67 -13.73
CA LYS A 166 -14.03 -19.67 -13.65
C LYS A 166 -14.10 -20.39 -12.28
N GLU A 167 -13.84 -19.71 -11.18
CA GLU A 167 -14.07 -20.20 -9.82
C GLU A 167 -15.04 -19.27 -9.10
N ILE A 168 -16.33 -19.46 -9.38
CA ILE A 168 -17.38 -18.90 -8.55
C ILE A 168 -17.37 -19.68 -7.23
N LEU A 169 -16.98 -18.97 -6.16
CA LEU A 169 -17.35 -19.17 -4.75
C LEU A 169 -17.81 -20.60 -4.42
N LYS A 170 -16.90 -21.45 -3.94
CA LYS A 170 -17.30 -22.59 -3.11
C LYS A 170 -17.84 -22.00 -1.81
N ASN A 171 -19.17 -21.90 -1.69
CA ASN A 171 -19.82 -21.79 -0.39
C ASN A 171 -19.26 -22.91 0.51
N PRO A 172 -18.64 -22.63 1.66
CA PRO A 172 -18.64 -23.63 2.71
C PRO A 172 -20.09 -23.79 3.18
N ALA A 173 -20.52 -25.04 3.27
CA ALA A 173 -21.86 -25.48 3.63
C ALA A 173 -22.38 -24.88 4.94
#